data_AF-A0A0F9E5C8-F1
#
_entry.id   AF-A0A0F9E5C8-F1
#
_cell.length_a   1.000
_cell.length_b   1.000
_cell.length_c   1.000
_cell.angle_alpha   90.00
_cell.angle_beta   90.00
_cell.angle_gamma   90.00
#
_symmetry.space_group_name_H-M   'P 1'
#
loop_
_entity.id
_entity.type
_entity.pdbx_description
1 polymer ?
#
loop_
_entity_poly.entity_id
_entity_poly.type
_entity_poly.pdbx_seq_one_letter_code
_entity_poly.pdbx_strand_id
1 'polypeptide(L)' 'MNPYEWLWSKIGGRPWTYIWRDIYHTASVVIQVLWFFVGVAIFLWQGWLGVGIFWAIYVFGFIEGHFHWGKKYIPGQQGD' A
#
# COMPACT_ATOMS: atom_id res chain seq x y z
N MET A 1 1.23 21.27 14.74
CA MET A 1 1.73 20.11 13.97
C MET A 1 0.76 18.97 14.12
N ASN A 2 0.25 18.44 13.01
CA ASN A 2 -0.52 17.21 13.02
C ASN A 2 0.40 16.05 13.48
N PRO A 3 -0.02 15.15 14.38
CA PRO A 3 0.78 13.99 14.78
C PRO A 3 1.32 13.17 13.60
N TYR A 4 0.52 13.04 12.52
CA TYR A 4 0.94 12.41 11.28
C TYR A 4 2.10 13.16 10.62
N GLU A 5 1.98 14.49 10.51
CA GLU A 5 2.98 15.40 9.95
C GLU A 5 4.29 15.40 10.71
N TRP A 6 4.21 15.42 12.04
CA TRP A 6 5.39 15.29 12.88
C TRP A 6 6.10 13.93 12.66
N LEU A 7 5.34 12.85 12.52
CA LEU A 7 5.90 11.51 12.33
C LEU A 7 6.60 11.37 10.97
N TRP A 8 5.94 11.76 9.88
CA TRP A 8 6.56 11.60 8.55
C TRP A 8 7.65 12.63 8.26
N SER A 9 7.61 13.82 8.88
CA SER A 9 8.70 14.80 8.75
C SER A 9 9.99 14.31 9.42
N LYS A 10 9.88 13.48 10.46
CA LYS A 10 11.01 12.83 11.11
C LYS A 10 11.43 11.53 10.43
N ILE A 11 10.47 10.77 9.91
CA ILE A 11 10.69 9.44 9.33
C ILE A 11 10.31 9.50 7.84
N GLY A 12 11.31 9.58 6.98
CA GLY A 12 11.12 9.58 5.52
C GLY A 12 11.02 10.96 4.87
N GLY A 13 10.84 12.03 5.66
CA GLY A 13 10.94 13.43 5.21
C GLY A 13 9.83 13.89 4.25
N ARG A 14 8.85 13.02 3.97
CA ARG A 14 7.69 13.29 3.11
C ARG A 14 6.51 12.41 3.54
N PRO A 15 5.25 12.78 3.20
CA PRO A 15 4.10 11.96 3.55
C PRO A 15 4.24 10.52 3.05
N TRP A 16 3.95 9.57 3.94
CA TRP A 16 4.10 8.14 3.65
C TRP A 16 3.17 7.66 2.54
N THR A 17 2.05 8.34 2.32
CA THR A 17 1.16 8.09 1.17
C THR A 17 1.88 8.28 -0.17
N TYR A 18 2.74 9.30 -0.30
CA TYR A 18 3.55 9.51 -1.50
C TYR A 18 4.73 8.54 -1.59
N ILE A 19 5.32 8.15 -0.44
CA ILE A 19 6.32 7.07 -0.42
C ILE A 19 5.74 5.79 -0.98
N TRP A 20 4.57 5.41 -0.48
CA TRP A 20 3.92 4.18 -0.89
C TRP A 20 3.47 4.23 -2.36
N ARG A 21 2.99 5.38 -2.82
CA ARG A 21 2.64 5.60 -4.23
C ARG A 21 3.84 5.43 -5.16
N ASP A 22 5.00 6.01 -4.81
CA ASP A 22 6.22 5.88 -5.61
C ASP A 22 6.71 4.42 -5.67
N ILE A 23 6.67 3.71 -4.54
CA ILE A 23 7.03 2.28 -4.46
C ILE A 23 6.08 1.47 -5.34
N TYR A 24 4.77 1.75 -5.27
CA TYR A 24 3.78 1.05 -6.09
C TYR A 24 4.01 1.26 -7.58
N HIS A 25 4.30 2.49 -8.03
CA HIS A 25 4.58 2.74 -9.45
C HIS A 25 5.91 2.14 -9.93
N THR A 26 6.93 2.11 -9.08
CA THR A 26 8.27 1.63 -9.47
C THR A 26 8.38 0.10 -9.39
N ALA A 27 7.71 -0.51 -8.42
CA ALA A 27 7.83 -1.92 -8.08
C ALA A 27 6.50 -2.68 -8.15
N SER A 28 5.55 -2.22 -8.99
CA SER A 28 4.19 -2.79 -9.10
C SER A 28 4.22 -4.30 -9.29
N VAL A 29 5.05 -4.81 -10.21
CA VAL A 29 5.19 -6.25 -10.47
C VAL A 29 5.68 -7.00 -9.24
N VAL A 30 6.73 -6.49 -8.57
CA VAL A 30 7.30 -7.11 -7.36
C VAL A 30 6.25 -7.17 -6.25
N ILE A 31 5.48 -6.09 -6.08
CA ILE A 31 4.41 -6.02 -5.09
C ILE A 31 3.34 -7.08 -5.39
N GLN A 32 2.87 -7.19 -6.65
CA GLN A 32 1.86 -8.20 -7.01
C GLN A 32 2.37 -9.64 -6.82
N VAL A 33 3.64 -9.90 -7.13
CA VAL A 33 4.27 -11.20 -6.87
C VAL A 33 4.32 -11.50 -5.36
N LEU A 34 4.68 -10.52 -4.53
CA LEU A 34 4.66 -10.66 -3.07
C LEU A 34 3.23 -10.97 -2.57
N TRP A 35 2.22 -10.23 -3.02
CA TRP A 35 0.82 -10.48 -2.66
C TRP A 35 0.37 -11.89 -3.04
N PHE A 36 0.77 -12.39 -4.21
CA PHE A 36 0.49 -13.76 -4.62
C PHE A 36 1.07 -14.78 -3.64
N PHE A 37 2.36 -14.67 -3.30
CA PHE A 37 3.00 -15.63 -2.38
C PHE A 37 2.47 -15.52 -0.96
N VAL A 38 2.11 -14.32 -0.49
CA VAL A 38 1.41 -14.15 0.79
C VAL A 38 0.05 -14.86 0.77
N GLY A 39 -0.71 -14.73 -0.33
CA GLY A 39 -1.96 -15.47 -0.52
C GLY A 39 -1.77 -16.99 -0.49
N VAL A 40 -0.72 -17.50 -1.14
CA VAL A 40 -0.36 -18.94 -1.09
C VAL A 40 -0.02 -19.37 0.33
N ALA A 41 0.79 -18.60 1.07
CA ALA A 41 1.14 -18.92 2.45
C ALA A 41 -0.09 -18.95 3.36
N ILE A 42 -1.01 -17.98 3.21
CA ILE A 42 -2.28 -17.93 3.96
C ILE A 42 -3.15 -19.13 3.59
N PHE A 43 -3.24 -19.48 2.31
CA PHE A 43 -3.99 -20.67 1.87
C PHE A 43 -3.44 -21.95 2.54
N LEU A 44 -2.13 -22.14 2.55
CA LEU A 44 -1.49 -23.29 3.17
C LEU A 44 -1.71 -23.35 4.69
N TRP A 45 -1.85 -22.20 5.35
CA TRP A 45 -2.01 -22.12 6.81
C TRP A 45 -3.47 -22.16 7.28
N GLN A 46 -4.36 -21.48 6.58
CA GLN A 46 -5.74 -21.20 7.02
C GLN A 46 -6.81 -21.64 6.01
N GLY A 47 -6.40 -22.23 4.87
CA GLY A 47 -7.29 -22.64 3.80
C GLY A 47 -8.02 -21.46 3.14
N TRP A 48 -9.14 -21.78 2.49
CA TRP A 48 -9.92 -20.80 1.71
C TRP A 48 -10.55 -19.68 2.55
N LEU A 49 -10.86 -19.92 3.84
CA LEU A 49 -11.38 -18.86 4.71
C LEU A 49 -10.34 -17.76 4.93
N GLY A 50 -9.09 -18.14 5.21
CA GLY A 50 -7.98 -17.18 5.34
C GLY A 50 -7.75 -16.41 4.05
N VAL A 51 -7.81 -17.08 2.89
CA VAL A 51 -7.73 -16.41 1.58
C VAL A 51 -8.87 -15.41 1.39
N GLY A 52 -10.09 -15.77 1.77
CA GLY A 52 -11.25 -14.88 1.69
C GLY A 52 -11.10 -13.62 2.55
N ILE A 53 -10.63 -13.77 3.79
CA ILE A 53 -10.35 -12.64 4.69
C ILE A 53 -9.24 -11.76 4.13
N PHE A 54 -8.14 -12.37 3.69
CA PHE A 54 -7.01 -11.65 3.09
C PHE A 54 -7.44 -10.87 1.84
N TRP A 55 -8.25 -11.49 0.97
CA TRP A 55 -8.76 -10.85 -0.23
C TRP A 55 -9.68 -9.67 0.11
N ALA A 56 -10.54 -9.80 1.12
CA ALA A 56 -11.38 -8.69 1.58
C ALA A 56 -10.54 -7.50 2.08
N ILE A 57 -9.48 -7.76 2.85
CA ILE A 57 -8.53 -6.73 3.30
C ILE A 57 -7.81 -6.10 2.10
N TYR A 58 -7.35 -6.91 1.15
CA TYR A 58 -6.68 -6.42 -0.05
C TYR A 58 -7.60 -5.50 -0.88
N VAL A 59 -8.84 -5.90 -1.12
CA VAL A 59 -9.82 -5.10 -1.87
C VAL A 59 -10.10 -3.78 -1.16
N PHE A 60 -10.28 -3.82 0.17
CA PHE A 60 -10.47 -2.60 0.95
C PHE A 60 -9.29 -1.64 0.80
N GLY A 61 -8.06 -2.12 1.00
CA GLY A 61 -6.85 -1.32 0.82
C GLY A 61 -6.64 -0.83 -0.62
N PHE A 62 -7.01 -1.64 -1.61
CA PHE A 62 -6.95 -1.27 -3.03
C PHE A 62 -7.90 -0.11 -3.35
N ILE A 63 -9.13 -0.16 -2.84
CA ILE A 63 -10.13 0.91 -3.00
C ILE A 63 -9.64 2.20 -2.31
N GLU A 64 -9.17 2.10 -1.07
CA GLU A 64 -8.63 3.27 -0.36
C GLU A 64 -7.44 3.89 -1.09
N GLY A 65 -6.53 3.07 -1.61
CA GLY A 65 -5.40 3.52 -2.43
C GLY A 65 -5.87 4.29 -3.68
N HIS A 66 -6.91 3.80 -4.35
CA HIS A 66 -7.47 4.49 -5.52
C HIS A 66 -8.13 5.83 -5.18
N PHE A 67 -8.80 5.94 -4.03
CA PHE A 67 -9.33 7.22 -3.58
C PHE A 67 -8.23 8.25 -3.30
N HIS A 68 -7.08 7.81 -2.74
CA HIS A 68 -5.96 8.70 -2.46
C HIS A 68 -5.11 9.03 -3.70
N TRP A 69 -5.16 8.20 -4.74
CA TRP A 69 -4.33 8.34 -5.94
C TRP A 69 -5.10 8.81 -7.19
N GLY A 70 -6.30 9.36 -7.02
CA GLY A 70 -7.13 9.91 -8.11
C GLY A 70 -6.53 11.12 -8.87
N LYS A 71 -5.28 11.48 -8.60
CA LYS A 71 -4.52 12.52 -9.30
C LYS A 71 -3.35 11.89 -10.04
N LYS A 72 -2.93 12.51 -11.15
CA LYS A 72 -1.77 12.07 -11.93
C LYS A 72 -0.56 11.84 -11.02
N TYR A 73 0.07 10.68 -11.18
CA TYR A 73 1.30 10.34 -10.47
C TYR A 73 2.42 11.35 -10.81
N ILE A 74 3.02 11.92 -9.77
CA ILE A 74 4.23 12.74 -9.83
C ILE A 74 5.27 12.04 -8.97
N PRO A 75 6.40 11.57 -9.55
CA PRO A 75 7.49 10.98 -8.79
C PRO A 75 8.05 11.97 -7.78
N GLY A 76 8.35 11.53 -6.55
CA GLY A 76 9.01 12.42 -5.59
C GLY A 76 8.10 13.49 -4.98
N GLN A 77 6.78 13.39 -5.15
CA GLN A 77 5.84 14.41 -4.68
C GLN A 77 5.98 14.67 -3.17
N GLN A 78 6.06 15.95 -2.81
CA GLN A 78 6.04 16.41 -1.43
C GLN A 78 4.60 16.64 -0.96
N GLY A 79 4.38 16.53 0.35
CA GLY A 79 3.14 17.02 0.97
C GLY A 79 3.10 18.53 0.90
N ASP A 80 1.96 19.05 0.47
CA ASP A 80 1.64 20.48 0.58
C ASP A 80 1.26 20.81 2.03
#